data_AF-A0A7S7UGH0-F1
#
_entry.id   AF-A0A7S7UGH0-F1
#
_cell.length_a   1.000
_cell.length_b   1.000
_cell.length_c   1.000
_cell.angle_alpha   90.00
_cell.angle_beta   90.00
_cell.angle_gamma   90.00
#
_symmetry.space_group_name_H-M   'P 1'
#
loop_
_entity.id
_entity.type
_entity.pdbx_description
1 polymer ?
#
loop_
_entity_poly.entity_id
_entity_poly.type
_entity_poly.pdbx_seq_one_letter_code
_entity_poly.pdbx_strand_id
1 'polypeptide(L)'
;MSGKDGFTARFVSPFDESAAIIEDDGRVAYAYMLDSDGTICSDVWLYNRCPPPPEPEWHEPANLPFANPVAFVNASSRFTSPESARDFIVAWDEAGGLLVAKILLRDNYLARLEAGAKPGWSTLAAKDGPLAQVLK
;
A
#
# COMPACT_ATOMS: atom_id res chain seq x y z
N MET A 1 -11.74 -0.71 -23.43
CA MET A 1 -11.18 -2.01 -23.00
C MET A 1 -10.61 -1.80 -21.61
N SER A 2 -11.38 -2.13 -20.58
CA SER A 2 -11.09 -1.77 -19.18
C SER A 2 -10.01 -2.68 -18.62
N GLY A 3 -8.96 -2.09 -18.05
CA GLY A 3 -7.72 -2.74 -17.63
C GLY A 3 -7.94 -3.90 -16.66
N LYS A 4 -7.49 -5.09 -17.09
CA LYS A 4 -7.35 -6.28 -16.24
C LYS A 4 -5.91 -6.55 -15.82
N ASP A 5 -4.96 -5.84 -16.40
CA ASP A 5 -3.56 -6.05 -16.09
C ASP A 5 -3.21 -5.21 -14.85
N GLY A 6 -2.52 -5.86 -13.91
CA GLY A 6 -1.89 -5.20 -12.78
C GLY A 6 -0.73 -4.29 -13.22
N PHE A 7 -0.05 -3.68 -12.25
CA PHE A 7 1.18 -2.93 -12.49
C PHE A 7 2.13 -3.02 -11.31
N THR A 8 3.41 -2.80 -11.58
CA THR A 8 4.44 -2.66 -10.55
C THR A 8 5.27 -1.42 -10.84
N ALA A 9 5.55 -0.61 -9.83
CA ALA A 9 6.47 0.52 -9.94
C ALA A 9 7.43 0.57 -8.77
N ARG A 10 8.66 1.00 -9.06
CA ARG A 10 9.72 1.21 -8.09
C ARG A 10 10.06 2.69 -8.01
N PHE A 11 10.07 3.21 -6.79
CA PHE A 11 10.44 4.59 -6.46
C PHE A 11 11.68 4.53 -5.57
N VAL A 12 12.76 5.19 -5.97
CA VAL A 12 14.03 5.15 -5.23
C VAL A 12 14.07 6.32 -4.25
N SER A 13 14.59 6.06 -3.05
CA SER A 13 14.88 7.08 -2.05
C SER A 13 15.94 8.06 -2.58
N PRO A 14 15.79 9.37 -2.37
CA PRO A 14 16.84 10.33 -2.71
C PRO A 14 17.98 10.34 -1.68
N PHE A 15 17.82 9.65 -0.55
CA PHE A 15 18.77 9.68 0.58
C PHE A 15 19.77 8.52 0.55
N ASP A 16 19.37 7.36 0.03
CA ASP A 16 20.10 6.09 0.09
C ASP A 16 19.61 5.10 -0.99
N GLU A 17 20.04 3.83 -0.90
CA GLU A 17 19.65 2.77 -1.85
C GLU A 17 18.26 2.17 -1.59
N SER A 18 17.57 2.63 -0.53
CA SER A 18 16.23 2.20 -0.17
C SER A 18 15.22 2.53 -1.27
N ALA A 19 14.10 1.79 -1.30
CA ALA A 19 13.07 1.99 -2.32
C ALA A 19 11.66 1.64 -1.83
N ALA A 20 10.65 2.26 -2.44
CA ALA A 20 9.27 1.87 -2.28
C ALA A 20 8.81 1.14 -3.56
N ILE A 21 8.21 -0.02 -3.40
CA ILE A 21 7.55 -0.79 -4.46
C ILE A 21 6.05 -0.63 -4.28
N ILE A 22 5.35 -0.26 -5.34
CA ILE A 22 3.89 -0.33 -5.40
C ILE A 22 3.54 -1.44 -6.39
N GLU A 23 2.73 -2.38 -5.94
CA GLU A 23 2.26 -3.52 -6.73
C GLU A 23 0.75 -3.59 -6.69
N ASP A 24 0.15 -3.70 -7.86
CA ASP A 24 -1.26 -3.98 -8.10
C ASP A 24 -1.30 -5.27 -8.93
N ASP A 25 -1.86 -6.36 -8.40
CA ASP A 25 -1.88 -7.66 -9.08
C ASP A 25 -3.15 -7.88 -9.93
N GLY A 26 -3.98 -6.83 -10.10
CA GLY A 26 -5.30 -6.94 -10.72
C GLY A 26 -6.43 -7.29 -9.74
N ARG A 27 -6.12 -7.72 -8.52
CA ARG A 27 -7.06 -8.08 -7.44
C ARG A 27 -6.94 -7.16 -6.24
N VAL A 28 -5.73 -6.85 -5.80
CA VAL A 28 -5.40 -6.03 -4.64
C VAL A 28 -4.10 -5.27 -4.91
N ALA A 29 -3.92 -4.13 -4.25
CA ALA A 29 -2.69 -3.36 -4.31
C ALA A 29 -2.03 -3.21 -2.94
N TYR A 30 -0.71 -3.36 -2.93
CA TYR A 30 0.17 -3.21 -1.78
C TYR A 30 1.31 -2.25 -2.09
N ALA A 31 1.90 -1.70 -1.04
CA ALA A 31 3.20 -1.08 -1.11
C ALA A 31 4.17 -1.72 -0.11
N TYR A 32 5.44 -1.77 -0.50
CA TYR A 32 6.54 -2.34 0.26
C TYR A 32 7.69 -1.34 0.31
N MET A 33 8.28 -1.14 1.48
CA MET A 33 9.56 -0.43 1.60
C MET A 33 10.68 -1.46 1.66
N LEU A 34 11.69 -1.30 0.81
CA LEU A 34 12.95 -2.02 0.84
C LEU A 34 14.00 -1.14 1.52
N ASP A 35 14.78 -1.73 2.41
CA ASP A 35 16.01 -1.12 2.91
C ASP A 35 17.14 -1.15 1.85
N SER A 36 18.31 -0.62 2.21
CA SER A 36 19.49 -0.59 1.33
C SER A 36 19.98 -1.98 0.91
N ASP A 37 19.68 -3.02 1.69
CA ASP A 37 20.05 -4.40 1.38
C ASP A 37 18.99 -5.09 0.49
N GLY A 38 17.91 -4.37 0.12
CA GLY A 38 16.82 -4.88 -0.68
C GLY A 38 15.82 -5.75 0.10
N THR A 39 15.87 -5.73 1.43
CA THR A 39 14.93 -6.47 2.28
C THR A 39 13.69 -5.66 2.58
N ILE A 40 12.51 -6.27 2.53
CA ILE A 40 11.26 -5.60 2.91
C ILE A 40 11.33 -5.23 4.39
N CYS A 41 11.34 -3.94 4.70
CA CYS A 41 11.35 -3.40 6.05
C CYS A 41 10.02 -2.75 6.46
N SER A 42 9.09 -2.55 5.51
CA SER A 42 7.70 -2.12 5.78
C SER A 42 6.75 -2.60 4.68
N ASP A 43 5.48 -2.85 4.99
CA ASP A 43 4.43 -3.21 4.04
C ASP A 43 3.10 -2.54 4.38
N VAL A 44 2.25 -2.26 3.40
CA VAL A 44 0.90 -1.74 3.65
C VAL A 44 -0.05 -2.07 2.50
N TRP A 45 -1.28 -2.46 2.84
CA TRP A 45 -2.37 -2.55 1.88
C TRP A 45 -2.80 -1.14 1.42
N LEU A 46 -2.92 -0.96 0.11
CA LEU A 46 -3.38 0.30 -0.49
C LEU A 46 -4.89 0.26 -0.75
N TYR A 47 -5.37 -0.68 -1.56
CA TYR A 47 -6.78 -0.83 -1.92
C TYR A 47 -7.07 -2.23 -2.49
N ASN A 48 -8.35 -2.62 -2.49
CA ASN A 48 -8.83 -3.78 -3.24
C ASN A 48 -9.31 -3.33 -4.63
N ARG A 49 -9.07 -4.14 -5.66
CA ARG A 49 -9.79 -4.08 -6.95
C ARG A 49 -10.97 -5.03 -6.98
N CYS A 50 -10.89 -6.14 -6.25
CA CYS A 50 -12.01 -7.04 -6.04
C CYS A 50 -12.98 -6.50 -4.97
N PRO A 51 -14.22 -7.02 -4.92
CA PRO A 51 -15.09 -6.80 -3.76
C PRO A 51 -14.36 -7.17 -2.46
N PRO A 52 -14.41 -6.35 -1.40
CA PRO A 52 -13.83 -6.70 -0.10
C PRO A 52 -14.47 -7.99 0.43
N PRO A 53 -13.67 -8.99 0.83
CA PRO A 53 -14.23 -10.23 1.35
C PRO A 53 -14.93 -9.96 2.71
N PRO A 54 -15.99 -10.72 3.05
CA PRO A 54 -16.70 -10.55 4.32
C PRO A 54 -15.86 -11.02 5.51
N GLU A 55 -15.04 -12.05 5.30
CA GLU A 55 -14.12 -12.62 6.27
C GLU A 55 -12.69 -12.58 5.74
N PRO A 56 -11.69 -12.64 6.63
CA PRO A 56 -10.31 -12.65 6.17
C PRO A 56 -9.86 -13.92 5.46
N GLU A 57 -9.01 -13.75 4.45
CA GLU A 57 -8.52 -14.83 3.59
C GLU A 57 -7.26 -15.54 4.12
N TRP A 58 -6.66 -15.09 5.23
CA TRP A 58 -5.34 -15.56 5.70
C TRP A 58 -5.26 -17.02 6.16
N HIS A 59 -6.39 -17.73 6.19
CA HIS A 59 -6.39 -19.17 6.40
C HIS A 59 -5.91 -19.94 5.16
N GLU A 60 -5.85 -19.30 4.00
CA GLU A 60 -5.47 -19.91 2.73
C GLU A 60 -4.28 -19.16 2.11
N PRO A 61 -3.03 -19.59 2.37
CA PRO A 61 -1.82 -18.93 1.86
C PRO A 61 -1.77 -18.79 0.34
N ALA A 62 -2.49 -19.64 -0.40
CA ALA A 62 -2.63 -19.56 -1.85
C ALA A 62 -3.31 -18.26 -2.33
N ASN A 63 -3.97 -17.53 -1.44
CA ASN A 63 -4.64 -16.26 -1.74
C ASN A 63 -3.77 -15.02 -1.50
N LEU A 64 -2.47 -15.19 -1.22
CA LEU A 64 -1.54 -14.06 -1.15
C LEU A 64 -1.38 -13.39 -2.53
N PRO A 65 -1.33 -12.04 -2.61
CA PRO A 65 -1.58 -11.09 -1.52
C PRO A 65 -3.07 -10.99 -1.15
N PHE A 66 -3.38 -10.79 0.15
CA PHE A 66 -4.76 -10.82 0.67
C PHE A 66 -5.53 -9.52 0.41
N ALA A 67 -6.82 -9.63 0.09
CA ALA A 67 -7.70 -8.47 0.05
C ALA A 67 -8.09 -8.04 1.47
N ASN A 68 -8.22 -6.74 1.71
CA ASN A 68 -8.63 -6.23 3.02
C ASN A 68 -10.14 -6.45 3.23
N PRO A 69 -10.59 -7.13 4.31
CA PRO A 69 -12.00 -7.45 4.49
C PRO A 69 -12.88 -6.21 4.69
N VAL A 70 -14.17 -6.34 4.42
CA VAL A 70 -15.16 -5.25 4.50
C VAL A 70 -15.13 -4.52 5.85
N ALA A 71 -14.84 -5.22 6.94
CA ALA A 71 -14.79 -4.64 8.29
C ALA A 71 -13.61 -3.68 8.52
N PHE A 72 -12.60 -3.68 7.63
CA PHE A 72 -11.39 -2.86 7.71
C PHE A 72 -11.27 -1.84 6.57
N VAL A 73 -12.16 -1.88 5.57
CA VAL A 73 -12.17 -0.95 4.43
C VAL A 73 -13.09 0.23 4.70
N ASN A 74 -12.61 1.45 4.47
CA ASN A 74 -13.40 2.67 4.61
C ASN A 74 -14.36 2.85 3.42
N ALA A 75 -15.57 2.32 3.57
CA ALA A 75 -16.64 2.41 2.57
C ALA A 75 -17.15 3.84 2.31
N SER A 76 -16.85 4.81 3.17
CA SER A 76 -17.23 6.21 2.96
C SER A 76 -16.29 6.98 2.02
N SER A 77 -15.14 6.37 1.69
CA SER A 77 -14.17 6.97 0.77
C SER A 77 -14.74 7.07 -0.64
N ARG A 78 -14.50 8.19 -1.33
CA ARG A 78 -14.78 8.34 -2.77
C ARG A 78 -13.62 7.79 -3.62
N PHE A 79 -12.97 6.74 -3.13
CA PHE A 79 -11.77 6.19 -3.76
C PHE A 79 -12.10 5.69 -5.17
N THR A 80 -11.22 6.01 -6.11
CA THR A 80 -11.26 5.47 -7.47
C THR A 80 -9.89 4.89 -7.76
N SER A 81 -9.85 3.62 -8.18
CA SER A 81 -8.60 2.95 -8.51
C SER A 81 -7.80 3.71 -9.58
N PRO A 82 -6.47 3.70 -9.50
CA PRO A 82 -5.60 4.22 -10.54
C PRO A 82 -5.78 3.46 -11.86
N GLU A 83 -5.47 4.12 -12.97
CA GLU A 83 -5.39 3.43 -14.27
C GLU A 83 -3.98 2.87 -14.53
N SER A 84 -2.97 3.47 -13.91
CA SER A 84 -1.58 3.06 -14.05
C SER A 84 -0.73 3.46 -12.86
N ALA A 85 0.46 2.88 -12.77
CA ALA A 85 1.45 3.26 -11.76
C ALA A 85 1.91 4.74 -11.85
N ARG A 86 1.68 5.42 -12.98
CA ARG A 86 2.03 6.85 -13.15
C ARG A 86 1.12 7.79 -12.35
N ASP A 87 -0.02 7.29 -11.87
CA ASP A 87 -0.91 8.05 -11.00
C ASP A 87 -0.31 8.22 -9.59
N PHE A 88 0.76 7.49 -9.26
CA PHE A 88 1.42 7.53 -7.96
C PHE A 88 2.65 8.43 -7.94
N ILE A 89 2.84 9.07 -6.79
CA ILE A 89 4.06 9.76 -6.40
C ILE A 89 4.47 9.23 -5.02
N VAL A 90 5.77 9.03 -4.81
CA VAL A 90 6.32 8.75 -3.49
C VAL A 90 7.14 9.95 -3.03
N ALA A 91 6.70 10.59 -1.97
CA ALA A 91 7.43 11.65 -1.29
C ALA A 91 8.20 11.05 -0.10
N TRP A 92 9.52 11.27 -0.09
CA TRP A 92 10.42 10.75 0.93
C TRP A 92 10.66 11.78 2.03
N ASP A 93 10.79 11.32 3.26
CA ASP A 93 11.03 12.13 4.45
C ASP A 93 11.88 11.35 5.46
N GLU A 94 12.54 12.06 6.38
CA GLU A 94 13.24 11.47 7.52
C GLU A 94 12.61 11.98 8.82
N ALA A 95 11.92 11.09 9.54
CA ALA A 95 11.23 11.44 10.78
C ALA A 95 11.84 10.67 11.95
N GLY A 96 12.46 11.39 12.89
CA GLY A 96 13.06 10.76 14.08
C GLY A 96 14.19 9.78 13.76
N GLY A 97 14.89 9.98 12.64
CA GLY A 97 15.95 9.08 12.17
C GLY A 97 15.46 7.84 11.43
N LEU A 98 14.16 7.75 11.14
CA LEU A 98 13.57 6.69 10.31
C LEU A 98 13.20 7.23 8.93
N LEU A 99 13.49 6.44 7.90
CA LEU A 99 13.05 6.70 6.54
C LEU A 99 11.54 6.51 6.43
N VAL A 100 10.87 7.50 5.84
CA VAL A 100 9.42 7.51 5.64
C VAL A 100 9.12 7.69 4.15
N ALA A 101 8.26 6.84 3.61
CA ALA A 101 7.71 6.97 2.27
C ALA A 101 6.23 7.31 2.35
N LYS A 102 5.86 8.51 1.90
CA LYS A 102 4.48 8.97 1.76
C LYS A 102 4.02 8.69 0.34
N ILE A 103 2.98 7.87 0.20
CA ILE A 103 2.41 7.48 -1.09
C ILE A 103 1.25 8.42 -1.38
N LEU A 104 1.34 9.12 -2.51
CA LEU A 104 0.28 9.96 -3.03
C LEU A 104 -0.32 9.31 -4.28
N LEU A 105 -1.64 9.33 -4.38
CA LEU A 105 -2.36 8.97 -5.59
C LEU A 105 -3.05 10.22 -6.14
N ARG A 106 -2.65 10.69 -7.32
CA ARG A 106 -3.17 11.92 -7.94
C ARG A 106 -3.18 13.09 -6.93
N ASP A 107 -2.02 13.35 -6.34
CA ASP A 107 -1.78 14.37 -5.30
C ASP A 107 -2.52 14.18 -3.96
N ASN A 108 -3.32 13.12 -3.79
CA ASN A 108 -3.97 12.82 -2.53
C ASN A 108 -3.12 11.86 -1.70
N TYR A 109 -2.87 12.20 -0.43
CA TYR A 109 -2.13 11.35 0.48
C TYR A 109 -2.90 10.07 0.77
N LEU A 110 -2.38 8.93 0.30
CA LEU A 110 -3.05 7.65 0.34
C LEU A 110 -2.53 6.77 1.47
N ALA A 111 -1.20 6.64 1.58
CA ALA A 111 -0.59 5.70 2.50
C ALA A 111 0.79 6.16 2.97
N ARG A 112 1.26 5.55 4.06
CA ARG A 112 2.57 5.79 4.65
C ARG A 112 3.25 4.48 4.98
N LEU A 113 4.52 4.37 4.61
CA LEU A 113 5.45 3.35 5.07
C LEU A 113 6.50 4.03 5.94
N GLU A 114 6.86 3.39 7.06
CA GLU A 114 7.97 3.79 7.92
C GLU A 114 8.84 2.56 8.16
N ALA A 115 10.16 2.72 8.08
CA ALA A 115 11.09 1.61 8.28
C ALA A 115 10.84 0.90 9.62
N GLY A 116 10.60 -0.41 9.59
CA GLY A 116 10.29 -1.24 10.76
C GLY A 116 8.79 -1.41 11.06
N ALA A 117 7.90 -0.67 10.39
CA ALA A 117 6.44 -0.80 10.58
C ALA A 117 5.84 -1.84 9.61
N LYS A 118 5.18 -2.87 10.15
CA LYS A 118 4.44 -3.89 9.39
C LYS A 118 3.16 -4.28 10.13
N PRO A 119 1.98 -3.79 9.71
CA PRO A 119 1.74 -2.97 8.53
C PRO A 119 2.04 -1.47 8.75
N GLY A 120 2.13 -0.73 7.66
CA GLY A 120 2.07 0.73 7.59
C GLY A 120 0.64 1.27 7.66
N TRP A 121 0.43 2.49 7.17
CA TRP A 121 -0.83 3.24 7.33
C TRP A 121 -1.50 3.53 5.99
N SER A 122 -2.83 3.48 5.94
CA SER A 122 -3.63 3.80 4.74
C SER A 122 -4.84 4.67 5.12
N THR A 123 -5.18 5.67 4.30
CA THR A 123 -6.41 6.47 4.45
C THR A 123 -7.68 5.67 4.14
N LEU A 124 -7.52 4.52 3.46
CA LEU A 124 -8.62 3.61 3.14
C LEU A 124 -8.86 2.55 4.23
N ALA A 125 -8.04 2.52 5.28
CA ALA A 125 -8.31 1.71 6.46
C ALA A 125 -9.39 2.37 7.33
N ALA A 126 -10.47 1.66 7.63
CA ALA A 126 -11.55 2.13 8.53
C ALA A 126 -11.16 2.05 10.01
N LYS A 127 -10.27 1.12 10.36
CA LYS A 127 -9.73 0.88 11.71
C LYS A 127 -8.41 0.14 11.58
N ASP A 128 -7.63 0.11 12.66
CA ASP A 128 -6.36 -0.62 12.68
C ASP A 128 -6.62 -2.10 12.44
N GLY A 129 -5.84 -2.67 11.52
CA GLY A 129 -5.94 -4.05 11.13
C GLY A 129 -4.59 -4.61 10.74
N PRO A 130 -4.53 -5.92 10.48
CA PRO A 130 -3.28 -6.61 10.17
C PRO A 130 -2.68 -6.28 8.79
N LEU A 131 -3.43 -5.61 7.89
CA LEU A 131 -2.93 -5.22 6.57
C LEU A 131 -2.65 -3.72 6.44
N ALA A 132 -3.24 -2.90 7.32
CA ALA A 132 -3.04 -1.46 7.36
C ALA A 132 -3.53 -0.89 8.70
N GLN A 133 -2.81 0.11 9.21
CA GLN A 133 -3.27 0.99 10.27
C GLN A 133 -4.02 2.20 9.69
N VAL A 134 -4.83 2.87 10.51
CA VAL A 134 -5.54 4.09 10.08
C VAL A 134 -4.55 5.23 9.93
N LEU A 135 -4.50 5.82 8.74
CA LEU A 135 -3.79 7.08 8.50
C LEU A 135 -4.67 8.26 8.96
N LYS A 136 -4.18 9.02 9.94
CA LYS A 136 -4.86 10.19 10.52
C LYS A 136 -4.38 11.50 9.90
#